data_AF-A0A946MUW2-F1
#
_entry.id   AF-A0A946MUW2-F1
#
_cell.length_a   1.000
_cell.length_b   1.000
_cell.length_c   1.000
_cell.angle_alpha   90.00
_cell.angle_beta   90.00
_cell.angle_gamma   90.00
#
_symmetry.space_group_name_H-M   'P 1'
#
loop_
_entity.id
_entity.type
_entity.pdbx_description
1 polymer ?
#
loop_
_entity_poly.entity_id
_entity_poly.type
_entity_poly.pdbx_seq_one_letter_code
_entity_poly.pdbx_strand_id
1 'polypeptide(L)'
;MDTVRVDHHGHFMAEQEVRAQRADKPVSDVTSLSVLDAWLAEPVIALVVASFSDGRVFTLARQLRQMGFEGRLEVVGDLLPDQLPMLLEAGVDVLEISAQHAR
;
A
#
# COMPACT_ATOMS: atom_id res chain seq x y z
N MET A 1 7.48 -8.23 -14.66
CA MET A 1 8.28 -7.05 -14.29
C MET A 1 8.76 -7.33 -12.89
N ASP A 2 10.07 -7.31 -12.65
CA ASP A 2 10.59 -7.50 -11.29
C ASP A 2 10.00 -6.41 -10.39
N THR A 3 9.36 -6.81 -9.30
CA THR A 3 8.96 -5.91 -8.22
C THR A 3 9.82 -6.17 -7.01
N VAL A 4 10.07 -5.12 -6.24
CA VAL A 4 10.87 -5.15 -5.03
C VAL A 4 9.95 -4.79 -3.88
N ARG A 5 9.95 -5.61 -2.83
CA ARG A 5 9.16 -5.36 -1.62
C ARG A 5 10.05 -4.92 -0.48
N VAL A 6 9.64 -3.84 0.17
CA VAL A 6 10.37 -3.23 1.28
C VAL A 6 9.40 -3.02 2.44
N ASP A 7 9.76 -3.50 3.63
CA ASP A 7 8.99 -3.22 4.84
C ASP A 7 9.25 -1.79 5.36
N HIS A 8 8.48 -1.36 6.36
CA HIS A 8 8.64 -0.03 6.96
C HIS A 8 9.97 0.18 7.72
N HIS A 9 10.78 -0.87 7.90
CA HIS A 9 12.14 -0.79 8.43
C HIS A 9 13.21 -0.72 7.33
N GLY A 10 12.81 -0.78 6.05
CA GLY A 10 13.73 -0.78 4.93
C GLY A 10 14.30 -2.15 4.56
N HIS A 11 13.76 -3.25 5.10
CA HIS A 11 14.21 -4.60 4.76
C HIS A 11 13.50 -5.15 3.51
N PHE A 12 14.28 -5.79 2.63
CA PHE A 12 13.75 -6.47 1.46
C PHE A 12 13.03 -7.77 1.83
N MET A 13 11.82 -7.98 1.30
CA MET A 13 11.01 -9.18 1.54
C MET A 13 11.04 -10.14 0.33
N ALA A 14 10.97 -11.45 0.57
CA ALA A 14 10.95 -12.48 -0.47
C ALA A 14 9.55 -12.66 -1.11
N GLU A 15 9.48 -12.91 -2.43
CA GLU A 15 8.24 -13.00 -3.23
C GLU A 15 7.23 -14.07 -2.76
N GLN A 16 7.65 -15.11 -2.05
CA GLN A 16 6.75 -16.23 -1.69
C GLN A 16 5.83 -15.93 -0.50
N GLU A 17 6.14 -14.91 0.30
CA GLU A 17 5.33 -14.51 1.47
C GLU A 17 4.14 -13.59 1.08
N VAL A 18 4.00 -13.29 -0.22
CA VAL A 18 3.42 -12.04 -0.74
C VAL A 18 1.96 -12.14 -1.21
N ARG A 19 1.45 -13.32 -1.57
CA ARG A 19 0.16 -13.42 -2.31
C ARG A 19 -1.00 -14.08 -1.56
N ALA A 20 -0.76 -14.81 -0.48
CA ALA A 20 -1.74 -15.78 -0.04
C ALA A 20 -2.91 -15.21 0.79
N GLN A 21 -2.85 -13.97 1.31
CA GLN A 21 -3.83 -13.48 2.30
C GLN A 21 -4.08 -11.94 2.31
N ARG A 22 -3.90 -11.23 1.19
CA ARG A 22 -4.21 -9.79 1.13
C ARG A 22 -5.40 -9.46 0.24
N ALA A 23 -6.15 -8.43 0.63
CA ALA A 23 -7.24 -7.89 -0.16
C ALA A 23 -6.74 -6.71 -1.01
N ASP A 24 -6.62 -6.93 -2.32
CA ASP A 24 -6.24 -5.89 -3.27
C ASP A 24 -7.41 -4.92 -3.49
N LYS A 25 -7.19 -3.64 -3.20
CA LYS A 25 -8.17 -2.55 -3.34
C LYS A 25 -7.63 -1.53 -4.35
N PRO A 26 -8.16 -1.47 -5.58
CA PRO A 26 -7.78 -0.45 -6.55
C PRO A 26 -8.14 0.94 -6.03
N VAL A 27 -7.14 1.78 -5.79
CA VAL A 27 -7.38 3.14 -5.28
C VAL A 27 -8.18 3.98 -6.27
N SER A 28 -8.07 3.63 -7.57
CA SER A 28 -8.80 4.27 -8.67
C SER A 28 -10.30 4.24 -8.51
N ASP A 29 -10.81 3.17 -7.90
CA ASP A 29 -12.23 2.84 -7.85
C ASP A 29 -12.89 3.42 -6.60
N VAL A 30 -12.09 3.97 -5.68
CA VAL A 30 -12.59 4.62 -4.46
C VAL A 30 -13.08 6.02 -4.78
N THR A 31 -14.41 6.19 -4.69
CA THR A 31 -15.10 7.47 -4.93
C THR A 31 -15.65 8.11 -3.65
N SER A 32 -15.65 7.39 -2.52
CA SER A 32 -16.09 7.85 -1.20
C SER A 32 -15.28 7.18 -0.10
N LEU A 33 -15.01 7.89 1.01
CA LEU A 33 -14.32 7.30 2.17
C LEU A 33 -15.20 6.32 2.97
N SER A 34 -16.52 6.32 2.77
CA SER A 34 -17.41 5.39 3.46
C SER A 34 -17.19 3.92 3.08
N VAL A 35 -16.43 3.64 2.01
CA VAL A 35 -16.12 2.26 1.62
C VAL A 35 -15.08 1.61 2.53
N LEU A 36 -14.32 2.42 3.30
CA LEU A 36 -13.22 1.94 4.13
C LEU A 36 -13.71 1.11 5.32
N ASP A 37 -14.91 1.38 5.84
CA ASP A 37 -15.48 0.63 6.96
C ASP A 37 -15.55 -0.87 6.66
N ALA A 38 -15.89 -1.24 5.42
CA ALA A 38 -15.96 -2.62 4.98
C ALA A 38 -14.59 -3.30 4.90
N TRP A 39 -13.50 -2.54 4.87
CA TRP A 39 -12.14 -3.07 4.75
C TRP A 39 -11.49 -3.32 6.10
N LEU A 40 -12.02 -2.74 7.19
CA LEU A 40 -11.43 -2.87 8.53
C LEU A 40 -11.36 -4.32 9.04
N ALA A 41 -12.18 -5.22 8.48
CA ALA A 41 -12.18 -6.64 8.82
C ALA A 41 -11.07 -7.45 8.13
N GLU A 42 -10.38 -6.87 7.15
CA GLU A 42 -9.33 -7.56 6.39
C GLU A 42 -8.06 -7.70 7.26
N PRO A 43 -7.37 -8.84 7.25
CA PRO A 43 -6.10 -8.98 7.96
C PRO A 43 -4.97 -8.17 7.27
N VAL A 44 -5.05 -8.05 5.95
CA VAL A 44 -4.09 -7.33 5.11
C VAL A 44 -4.82 -6.62 3.97
N ILE A 45 -4.59 -5.32 3.83
CA ILE A 45 -5.12 -4.49 2.72
C ILE A 45 -3.94 -4.10 1.83
N ALA A 46 -4.06 -4.33 0.52
CA ALA A 46 -3.13 -3.78 -0.47
C ALA A 46 -3.82 -2.68 -1.28
N LEU A 47 -3.37 -1.44 -1.14
CA LEU A 47 -3.80 -0.33 -1.95
C LEU A 47 -3.08 -0.40 -3.31
N VAL A 48 -3.82 -0.74 -4.36
CA VAL A 48 -3.27 -0.93 -5.71
C VAL A 48 -3.37 0.39 -6.48
N VAL A 49 -2.22 0.90 -6.90
CA VAL A 49 -2.08 2.20 -7.56
C VAL A 49 -1.78 1.99 -9.04
N ALA A 50 -2.58 2.59 -9.92
CA ALA A 50 -2.42 2.45 -11.37
C ALA A 50 -1.37 3.40 -11.97
N SER A 51 -1.10 4.54 -11.30
CA SER A 51 -0.17 5.58 -11.76
C SER A 51 0.43 6.34 -10.59
N PHE A 52 1.68 6.76 -10.72
CA PHE A 52 2.44 7.56 -9.73
C PHE A 52 1.74 8.87 -9.31
N SER A 53 0.82 9.39 -10.13
CA SER A 53 0.08 10.64 -9.90
C SER A 53 -1.15 10.49 -9.00
N ASP A 54 -1.52 9.26 -8.62
CA ASP A 54 -2.71 9.01 -7.81
C ASP A 54 -2.42 9.19 -6.31
N GLY A 55 -2.47 10.44 -5.85
CA GLY A 55 -2.26 10.80 -4.45
C GLY A 55 -3.32 10.27 -3.47
N ARG A 56 -4.37 9.57 -3.94
CA ARG A 56 -5.39 9.01 -3.05
C ARG A 56 -4.82 7.98 -2.08
N VAL A 57 -3.75 7.28 -2.47
CA VAL A 57 -3.13 6.25 -1.63
C VAL A 57 -2.72 6.79 -0.26
N PHE A 58 -2.18 8.01 -0.18
CA PHE A 58 -1.80 8.65 1.08
C PHE A 58 -3.01 8.94 1.97
N THR A 59 -4.07 9.50 1.37
CA THR A 59 -5.32 9.81 2.08
C THR A 59 -5.98 8.54 2.58
N LEU A 60 -6.07 7.50 1.75
CA LEU A 60 -6.70 6.22 2.11
C LEU A 60 -5.91 5.52 3.22
N ALA A 61 -4.58 5.47 3.11
CA ALA A 61 -3.71 4.88 4.13
C ALA A 61 -3.90 5.56 5.48
N ARG A 62 -3.80 6.89 5.50
CA ARG A 62 -3.97 7.68 6.72
C ARG A 62 -5.37 7.51 7.32
N GLN A 63 -6.40 7.48 6.47
CA GLN A 63 -7.78 7.31 6.92
C GLN A 63 -8.01 5.92 7.53
N LEU A 64 -7.49 4.85 6.92
CA LEU A 64 -7.55 3.49 7.49
C LEU A 64 -6.93 3.45 8.90
N ARG A 65 -5.76 4.06 9.09
CA ARG A 65 -5.11 4.14 10.41
C ARG A 65 -5.92 4.97 11.40
N GLN A 66 -6.48 6.10 10.98
CA GLN A 66 -7.35 6.92 11.84
C GLN A 66 -8.65 6.20 12.25
N MET A 67 -9.16 5.32 11.39
CA MET A 67 -10.33 4.47 11.67
C MET A 67 -9.98 3.25 12.56
N GLY A 68 -8.71 3.09 12.95
CA GLY A 68 -8.28 2.00 13.82
C GLY A 68 -7.95 0.70 13.09
N PHE A 69 -7.61 0.75 11.80
CA PHE A 69 -7.11 -0.43 11.09
C PHE A 69 -5.75 -0.88 11.67
N GLU A 70 -5.76 -2.03 12.35
CA GLU A 70 -4.58 -2.65 12.97
C GLU A 70 -3.94 -3.73 12.09
N GLY A 71 -4.61 -4.10 11.00
CA GLY A 71 -4.07 -5.04 10.02
C GLY A 71 -2.86 -4.47 9.27
N ARG A 72 -2.26 -5.32 8.43
CA ARG A 72 -1.12 -4.92 7.60
C ARG A 72 -1.59 -4.10 6.41
N LEU A 73 -1.02 -2.93 6.23
CA LEU A 73 -1.32 -2.04 5.12
C LEU A 73 -0.17 -2.06 4.12
N GLU A 74 -0.47 -2.46 2.89
CA GLU A 74 0.48 -2.51 1.80
C GLU A 74 0.12 -1.50 0.71
N VAL A 75 1.12 -1.00 0.00
CA VAL A 75 0.91 -0.26 -1.25
C VAL A 75 1.62 -0.98 -2.37
N VAL A 76 0.89 -1.19 -3.47
CA VAL A 76 1.36 -1.90 -4.65
C VAL A 76 1.20 -1.01 -5.85
N GLY A 77 2.28 -0.74 -6.58
CA GLY A 77 2.18 0.01 -7.81
C GLY A 77 3.49 0.63 -8.27
N ASP A 78 3.38 1.46 -9.31
CA ASP A 78 4.51 2.19 -9.86
C ASP A 78 4.75 3.48 -9.07
N LEU A 79 5.31 3.32 -7.88
CA LEU A 79 5.62 4.42 -6.96
C LEU A 79 7.04 4.93 -7.20
N LEU A 80 7.23 6.23 -7.01
CA LEU A 80 8.56 6.84 -7.03
C LEU A 80 9.25 6.67 -5.66
N PRO A 81 10.57 6.46 -5.61
CA PRO A 81 11.29 6.27 -4.34
C PRO A 81 11.18 7.44 -3.35
N ASP A 82 11.01 8.67 -3.85
CA ASP A 82 10.84 9.87 -3.03
C ASP A 82 9.49 9.91 -2.29
N GLN A 83 8.50 9.12 -2.72
CA GLN A 83 7.22 8.96 -2.04
C GLN A 83 7.29 7.95 -0.88
N LEU A 84 8.34 7.13 -0.79
CA LEU A 84 8.47 6.11 0.25
C LEU A 84 8.35 6.69 1.66
N PRO A 85 9.10 7.74 2.05
CA PRO A 85 9.00 8.29 3.40
C PRO A 85 7.58 8.76 3.72
N MET A 86 6.90 9.38 2.75
CA MET A 86 5.53 9.87 2.91
C MET A 86 4.51 8.74 3.10
N LEU A 87 4.71 7.61 2.43
CA LEU A 87 3.85 6.43 2.58
C LEU A 87 4.05 5.76 3.95
N LEU A 88 5.30 5.69 4.42
CA LEU A 88 5.61 5.21 5.76
C LEU A 88 4.99 6.11 6.83
N GLU A 89 5.10 7.43 6.69
CA GLU A 89 4.44 8.40 7.58
C GLU A 89 2.91 8.30 7.56
N ALA A 90 2.32 7.93 6.41
CA ALA A 90 0.88 7.66 6.30
C ALA A 90 0.47 6.34 6.99
N GLY A 91 1.43 5.54 7.44
CA GLY A 91 1.21 4.28 8.16
C GLY A 91 1.16 3.04 7.28
N VAL A 92 1.78 3.07 6.10
CA VAL A 92 1.99 1.88 5.25
C VAL A 92 3.09 1.00 5.85
N ASP A 93 2.84 -0.30 5.94
CA ASP A 93 3.77 -1.28 6.50
C ASP A 93 4.71 -1.88 5.46
N VAL A 94 4.21 -2.10 4.24
CA VAL A 94 4.96 -2.75 3.17
C VAL A 94 4.70 -2.06 1.84
N LEU A 95 5.77 -1.87 1.07
CA LEU A 95 5.73 -1.25 -0.24
C LEU A 95 6.18 -2.26 -1.28
N GLU A 96 5.41 -2.43 -2.34
CA GLU A 96 5.77 -3.20 -3.53
C GLU A 96 5.94 -2.23 -4.69
N ILE A 97 7.19 -2.01 -5.08
CA ILE A 97 7.59 -1.06 -6.13
C ILE A 97 8.14 -1.79 -7.34
N SER A 98 7.97 -1.21 -8.53
CA SER A 98 8.62 -1.70 -9.74
C SER A 98 10.15 -1.57 -9.64
N ALA A 99 10.89 -2.64 -9.94
CA ALA A 99 12.35 -2.64 -9.93
C ALA A 99 12.96 -1.61 -10.90
N GLN A 100 12.19 -1.15 -11.90
CA GLN A 100 12.63 -0.09 -12.81
C GLN A 100 12.94 1.24 -12.09
N HIS A 101 12.36 1.45 -10.92
CA HIS A 101 12.54 2.64 -10.08
C HIS A 101 13.45 2.41 -8.86
N ALA A 102 13.85 1.17 -8.56
CA ALA A 102 14.66 0.80 -7.40
C ALA A 102 16.19 0.87 -7.67
N ARG A 103 16.68 2.00 -8.18
CA ARG A 103 18.10 2.20 -8.59
C ARG A 103 18.89 3.06 -7.61
#